data_AF-A0A7L4QMN6-F1
#
_entry.id   AF-A0A7L4QMN6-F1
#
_cell.length_a   1.000
_cell.length_b   1.000
_cell.length_c   1.000
_cell.angle_alpha   90.00
_cell.angle_beta   90.00
_cell.angle_gamma   90.00
#
_symmetry.space_group_name_H-M   'P 1'
#
loop_
_entity.id
_entity.type
_entity.pdbx_description
1 polymer ?
#
loop_
_entity_poly.entity_id
_entity_poly.type
_entity_poly.pdbx_seq_one_letter_code
_entity_poly.pdbx_strand_id
1 'polypeptide(L)' 'MPNKRRPRRGSKAYSPRKRAKKETPRLDAWPEISDGPKVQGFAG' A
#
# COMPACT_ATOMS: atom_id res chain seq x y z
N MET A 1 -21.58 28.06 -19.09
CA MET A 1 -20.73 27.55 -17.98
C MET A 1 -19.53 26.82 -18.59
N PRO A 2 -18.27 27.23 -18.36
CA PRO A 2 -17.13 26.51 -18.90
C PRO A 2 -17.02 25.13 -18.24
N ASN A 3 -17.21 24.08 -19.02
CA ASN A 3 -17.21 22.69 -18.55
C ASN A 3 -15.76 22.16 -18.48
N LYS A 4 -14.97 22.72 -17.55
CA LYS A 4 -13.55 22.37 -17.40
C LYS A 4 -13.46 20.96 -16.78
N ARG A 5 -13.11 19.96 -17.59
CA ARG A 5 -12.85 18.61 -17.10
C ARG A 5 -11.67 18.66 -16.13
N ARG A 6 -11.85 18.06 -14.96
CA ARG A 6 -10.78 17.89 -13.97
C ARG A 6 -10.71 16.44 -13.53
N PRO A 7 -9.52 15.92 -13.20
CA PRO A 7 -9.38 14.62 -12.57
C PRO A 7 -10.18 14.52 -11.28
N ARG A 8 -10.58 13.31 -10.91
CA ARG A 8 -11.21 13.06 -9.61
C ARG A 8 -10.20 13.35 -8.51
N ARG A 9 -10.66 13.98 -7.43
CA ARG A 9 -9.81 14.29 -6.27
C ARG A 9 -9.59 13.02 -5.44
N GLY A 10 -8.33 12.62 -5.30
CA GLY A 10 -7.91 11.48 -4.49
C GLY A 10 -8.09 10.12 -5.16
N SER A 11 -7.23 9.16 -4.79
CA SER A 11 -7.36 7.76 -5.21
C SER A 11 -8.50 7.06 -4.46
N LYS A 12 -9.25 6.25 -5.20
CA LYS A 12 -10.33 5.38 -4.68
C LYS A 12 -9.82 4.04 -4.15
N ALA A 13 -8.61 3.63 -4.51
CA ALA A 13 -8.05 2.34 -4.10
C ALA A 13 -7.82 2.24 -2.59
N TYR A 14 -7.65 3.38 -1.92
CA TYR A 14 -7.46 3.46 -0.46
C TYR A 14 -8.77 3.64 0.33
N SER A 15 -9.89 3.18 -0.24
CA SER A 15 -11.19 3.15 0.44
C SER A 15 -11.45 1.75 1.01
N PRO A 16 -11.98 1.61 2.24
CA PRO A 16 -12.37 2.66 3.19
C PRO A 16 -11.17 3.30 3.90
N ARG A 17 -11.24 4.63 4.11
CA ARG A 17 -10.25 5.40 4.88
C ARG A 17 -10.56 5.30 6.37
N LYS A 18 -10.15 4.19 6.98
CA LYS A 18 -10.35 3.90 8.41
C LYS A 18 -9.01 3.71 9.12
N ARG A 19 -9.03 3.74 10.46
CA ARG A 19 -7.85 3.37 11.26
C ARG A 19 -7.45 1.92 10.98
N ALA A 20 -6.15 1.66 10.96
CA ALA A 20 -5.63 0.31 10.83
C ALA A 20 -6.11 -0.56 12.00
N LYS A 21 -6.33 -1.85 11.74
CA LYS A 21 -6.73 -2.81 12.79
C LYS A 21 -5.59 -3.17 13.74
N LYS A 22 -4.35 -2.96 13.30
CA LYS A 22 -3.12 -3.28 14.03
C LYS A 22 -2.18 -2.08 13.92
N GLU A 23 -1.42 -1.86 14.98
CA GLU A 23 -0.37 -0.85 15.01
C GLU A 23 0.83 -1.29 14.16
N THR A 24 1.28 -2.55 14.33
CA THR A 24 2.34 -3.13 13.50
C THR A 24 1.85 -3.38 12.07
N PRO A 25 2.58 -2.93 11.03
CA PRO A 25 2.19 -3.13 9.65
C PRO A 25 2.29 -4.60 9.22
N ARG A 26 1.55 -4.95 8.17
CA ARG A 26 1.63 -6.25 7.51
C ARG A 26 2.19 -6.05 6.11
N LEU A 27 3.09 -6.94 5.70
CA LEU A 27 3.56 -7.03 4.33
C LEU A 27 2.60 -7.93 3.53
N ASP A 28 2.08 -7.40 2.42
CA ASP A 28 1.14 -8.13 1.55
C ASP A 28 1.86 -8.89 0.42
N ALA A 29 3.17 -8.68 0.26
CA ALA A 29 4.01 -9.37 -0.70
C ALA A 29 5.45 -9.47 -0.17
N TRP A 30 6.18 -10.45 -0.72
CA TRP A 30 7.60 -10.68 -0.46
C TRP A 30 8.35 -10.76 -1.80
N PRO A 31 9.61 -10.29 -1.85
CA PRO A 31 10.41 -10.40 -3.07
C PRO A 31 10.72 -11.86 -3.40
N GLU A 32 10.75 -12.16 -4.70
CA GLU A 32 11.34 -13.40 -5.19
C GLU A 32 12.86 -13.35 -4.99
N ILE A 33 13.45 -14.43 -4.49
CA ILE A 33 14.90 -14.51 -4.27
C ILE A 33 15.49 -15.60 -5.16
N SER A 34 16.58 -15.26 -5.85
CA SER A 34 17.36 -16.19 -6.69
C SER A 34 18.39 -16.98 -5.88
N ASP A 35 18.84 -16.41 -4.76
CA ASP A 35 19.89 -16.99 -3.91
C ASP A 35 19.29 -17.86 -2.80
N GLY A 36 20.17 -18.55 -2.07
CA GLY A 36 19.81 -19.45 -0.98
C GLY A 36 19.06 -18.81 0.21
N PRO A 37 18.72 -19.62 1.24
CA PRO A 37 17.84 -19.20 2.33
C PRO A 37 18.34 -17.94 3.06
N LYS A 38 17.50 -16.90 3.09
CA LYS A 38 17.77 -15.65 3.80
C LYS A 38 16.50 -15.02 4.36
N VAL A 39 16.66 -14.27 5.45
CA VAL A 39 15.58 -13.44 6.02
C VAL A 39 15.30 -12.28 5.07
N GLN A 40 14.03 -12.06 4.74
CA GLN A 40 13.62 -11.02 3.77
C GLN A 40 13.05 -9.76 4.41
N GLY A 41 12.94 -9.72 5.75
CA GLY A 41 12.38 -8.59 6.47
C GLY A 41 12.93 -8.49 7.88
N PHE A 42 12.98 -7.25 8.39
CA PHE A 42 13.42 -6.94 9.74
C PHE A 42 12.55 -5.81 10.31
N ALA A 43 12.58 -5.59 11.62
CA ALA A 43 11.82 -4.54 12.31
C ALA A 43 12.65 -3.89 13.42
N GLY A 44 12.37 -2.62 13.73
CA GLY A 44 13.02 -1.81 14.76
C GLY A 44 12.31 -0.47 14.96
#